data_AF-A0A9P3B0B6-F1
#
_entry.id   AF-A0A9P3B0B6-F1
#
_cell.length_a   1.000
_cell.length_b   1.000
_cell.length_c   1.000
_cell.angle_alpha   90.00
_cell.angle_beta   90.00
_cell.angle_gamma   90.00
#
_symmetry.space_group_name_H-M   'P 1'
#
loop_
_entity.id
_entity.type
_entity.pdbx_description
1 polymer ?
#
loop_
_entity_poly.entity_id
_entity_poly.type
_entity_poly.pdbx_seq_one_letter_code
_entity_poly.pdbx_strand_id
1 'polypeptide(L)'
;MHAFRFDTYIPANHRVEVTLPDDFPAGGAEIIVLEKTLPDTQAGMALREFSAWLKQQEPSGRSREEIDAQIAEERNAWGDD
;
A
#
# COMPACT_ATOMS: atom_id res chain seq x y z
N MET A 1 -2.36 -28.24 8.50
CA MET A 1 -3.29 -27.40 7.71
C MET A 1 -2.72 -27.32 6.31
N HIS A 2 -3.43 -27.85 5.30
CA HIS A 2 -3.03 -27.78 3.89
C HIS A 2 -3.86 -26.70 3.22
N ALA A 3 -3.21 -25.75 2.55
CA ALA A 3 -3.87 -24.65 1.85
C ALA A 3 -3.59 -24.75 0.36
N PHE A 4 -4.65 -24.79 -0.45
CA PHE A 4 -4.56 -24.70 -1.90
C PHE A 4 -5.05 -23.32 -2.33
N ARG A 5 -4.26 -22.64 -3.16
CA ARG A 5 -4.59 -21.33 -3.72
C ARG A 5 -4.87 -21.49 -5.21
N PHE A 6 -6.05 -21.03 -5.63
CA PHE A 6 -6.43 -20.92 -7.03
C PHE A 6 -6.65 -19.44 -7.34
N ASP A 7 -6.17 -18.97 -8.48
CA ASP A 7 -6.53 -17.65 -8.99
C ASP A 7 -7.72 -17.82 -9.94
N THR A 8 -8.81 -17.08 -9.69
CA THR A 8 -10.01 -17.10 -10.54
C THR A 8 -10.60 -15.70 -10.66
N TYR A 9 -11.38 -15.48 -11.71
CA TYR A 9 -12.16 -14.26 -11.88
C TYR A 9 -13.52 -14.44 -11.21
N ILE A 10 -13.98 -13.41 -10.49
CA ILE A 10 -15.33 -13.40 -9.89
C ILE A 10 -16.30 -12.88 -10.96
N PRO A 11 -17.18 -13.72 -11.52
CA PRO A 11 -18.20 -13.28 -12.48
C PRO A 11 -19.23 -12.35 -11.81
N ALA A 12 -19.97 -11.58 -12.62
CA ALA A 12 -20.95 -10.61 -12.12
C ALA A 12 -22.11 -11.24 -11.30
N ASN A 13 -22.37 -12.54 -11.46
CA ASN A 13 -23.32 -13.28 -10.63
C ASN A 13 -22.73 -13.70 -9.26
N HIS A 14 -21.47 -13.35 -8.99
CA HIS A 14 -20.72 -13.63 -7.76
C HIS A 14 -20.68 -15.12 -7.38
N ARG A 15 -20.86 -16.02 -8.35
CA ARG A 15 -20.80 -17.46 -8.13
C ARG A 15 -19.46 -18.00 -8.60
N VAL A 16 -18.71 -18.61 -7.68
CA VAL A 16 -17.46 -19.30 -7.95
C VAL A 16 -17.64 -20.78 -7.68
N GLU A 17 -17.19 -21.62 -8.62
CA GLU A 17 -17.13 -23.08 -8.47
C GLU A 17 -15.67 -23.49 -8.41
N VAL A 18 -15.30 -24.29 -7.40
CA VAL A 18 -13.92 -24.74 -7.17
C VAL A 18 -13.92 -26.26 -7.07
N THR A 19 -13.13 -26.89 -7.92
CA THR A 19 -12.85 -28.33 -7.85
C THR A 19 -11.50 -28.52 -7.17
N LEU A 20 -11.49 -29.24 -6.04
CA LEU A 20 -10.25 -29.56 -5.33
C LEU A 20 -9.51 -30.71 -6.04
N PRO A 21 -8.17 -30.73 -6.01
CA PRO A 21 -7.37 -31.85 -6.50
C PRO A 21 -7.68 -33.18 -5.81
N ASP A 22 -7.43 -34.30 -6.50
CA ASP A 22 -7.72 -35.66 -6.02
C ASP A 22 -6.93 -36.06 -4.76
N ASP A 23 -5.80 -35.40 -4.50
CA ASP A 23 -4.96 -35.60 -3.31
C ASP A 23 -5.43 -34.80 -2.09
N PHE A 24 -6.47 -33.98 -2.23
CA PHE A 24 -7.02 -33.23 -1.09
C PHE A 24 -7.80 -34.17 -0.14
N PRO A 25 -7.49 -34.17 1.17
CA PRO A 25 -8.11 -35.10 2.10
C PRO A 25 -9.61 -34.82 2.28
N ALA A 26 -10.41 -35.89 2.31
CA ALA A 26 -11.83 -35.80 2.64
C ALA A 26 -12.02 -35.37 4.10
N GLY A 27 -12.89 -34.38 4.33
CA GLY A 27 -13.16 -33.86 5.67
C GLY A 27 -13.77 -32.46 5.66
N GLY A 28 -13.84 -31.83 6.83
CA GLY A 28 -14.24 -30.43 6.95
C GLY A 28 -13.16 -29.49 6.40
N ALA A 29 -13.57 -28.46 5.66
CA ALA A 29 -12.70 -27.45 5.11
C ALA A 29 -13.21 -26.05 5.45
N GLU A 30 -12.28 -25.12 5.69
CA GLU A 30 -12.55 -23.70 5.82
C GLU A 30 -12.24 -23.02 4.49
N ILE A 31 -13.15 -22.15 4.02
CA ILE A 31 -12.99 -21.40 2.77
C ILE A 31 -12.88 -19.92 3.11
N ILE A 32 -11.77 -19.30 2.71
CA ILE A 32 -11.52 -17.88 2.91
C ILE A 32 -11.52 -17.19 1.54
N VAL A 33 -12.37 -16.17 1.37
CA VAL A 33 -12.41 -15.34 0.16
C VAL A 33 -11.76 -14.00 0.48
N LEU A 34 -10.68 -13.69 -0.23
CA LEU A 34 -9.99 -12.41 -0.14
C LEU A 34 -10.21 -11.66 -1.46
N GLU A 35 -10.77 -10.46 -1.37
CA GLU A 35 -10.78 -9.55 -2.50
C GLU A 35 -9.34 -9.08 -2.76
N LYS A 36 -8.86 -9.31 -3.99
CA LYS A 36 -7.66 -8.61 -4.46
C LYS A 36 -8.07 -7.17 -4.73
N THR A 37 -7.93 -6.30 -3.74
CA THR A 37 -7.81 -4.88 -4.03
C THR A 37 -6.59 -4.77 -4.93
N LEU A 38 -6.80 -4.44 -6.22
CA LEU A 38 -5.69 -3.91 -7.01
C LEU A 38 -5.11 -2.79 -6.15
N PRO A 39 -3.77 -2.70 -5.99
CA PRO A 39 -3.21 -1.51 -5.39
C PRO A 39 -3.86 -0.36 -6.13
N ASP A 40 -4.57 0.49 -5.38
CA ASP A 40 -5.17 1.67 -5.96
C ASP A 40 -4.01 2.35 -6.67
N THR A 41 -3.99 2.29 -8.00
CA THR A 41 -3.20 3.21 -8.77
C THR A 41 -3.91 4.54 -8.61
N GLN A 42 -3.95 5.07 -7.39
CA GLN A 42 -3.60 6.46 -7.20
C GLN A 42 -2.30 6.58 -7.97
N ALA A 43 -2.42 7.09 -9.20
CA ALA A 43 -1.29 7.34 -10.05
C ALA A 43 -0.38 8.25 -9.23
N GLY A 44 0.63 7.65 -8.60
CA GLY A 44 1.65 8.41 -7.90
C GLY A 44 2.16 9.38 -8.94
N MET A 45 1.98 10.67 -8.67
CA MET A 45 2.41 11.72 -9.58
C MET A 45 3.86 11.43 -9.98
N ALA A 46 4.15 11.36 -11.28
CA ALA A 46 5.49 11.05 -11.72
C ALA A 46 6.46 12.10 -11.12
N LEU A 47 7.68 11.73 -10.75
CA LEU A 47 8.60 12.63 -10.03
C LEU A 47 8.78 14.00 -10.74
N ARG A 48 8.71 14.00 -12.08
CA ARG A 48 8.74 15.23 -12.90
C ARG A 48 7.50 16.10 -12.70
N GLU A 49 6.32 15.51 -12.68
CA GLU A 49 5.05 16.20 -12.44
C GLU A 49 5.01 16.75 -11.01
N PHE A 50 5.52 15.97 -10.04
CA PHE A 50 5.63 16.40 -8.65
C PHE A 50 6.58 17.60 -8.49
N SER A 51 7.73 17.57 -9.16
CA SER A 51 8.66 18.71 -9.19
C SER A 51 8.04 19.95 -9.84
N ALA A 52 7.24 19.79 -10.89
CA ALA A 52 6.55 20.89 -11.55
C ALA A 52 5.43 21.47 -10.67
N TRP A 53 4.70 20.64 -9.94
CA TRP A 53 3.67 21.04 -8.98
C TRP A 53 4.28 21.77 -7.77
N LEU A 54 5.40 21.28 -7.22
CA LEU A 54 6.10 21.90 -6.09
C LEU A 54 6.52 23.35 -6.39
N LYS A 55 6.96 23.63 -7.62
CA LYS A 55 7.37 24.98 -8.05
C LYS A 55 6.20 25.97 -8.14
N GLN A 56 4.96 25.48 -8.13
CA GLN A 56 3.76 26.32 -8.16
C GLN A 56 3.22 26.61 -6.75
N GLN A 57 3.73 25.94 -5.73
CA GLN A 57 3.27 26.16 -4.35
C GLN A 57 3.81 27.48 -3.81
N GLU A 58 3.01 28.16 -2.99
CA GLU A 58 3.49 29.32 -2.27
C GLU A 58 4.62 28.93 -1.29
N PRO A 59 5.63 29.79 -1.11
CA PRO A 59 6.63 29.59 -0.06
C PRO A 59 5.94 29.40 1.29
N SER A 60 6.46 28.52 2.13
CA SER A 60 5.89 28.17 3.45
C SER A 60 5.80 29.33 4.45
N GLY A 61 6.25 30.54 4.07
CA GLY A 61 6.31 31.72 4.93
C GLY A 61 7.42 31.67 5.98
N ARG A 62 8.14 30.55 6.10
CA ARG A 62 9.22 30.38 7.08
C ARG A 62 10.52 30.97 6.56
N SER A 63 11.22 31.66 7.44
CA SER A 63 12.56 32.15 7.17
C SER A 63 13.57 31.00 7.20
N ARG A 64 14.72 31.22 6.57
CA ARG A 64 15.82 30.25 6.58
C ARG A 64 16.29 29.97 8.00
N GLU A 65 16.38 31.01 8.82
CA GLU A 65 16.83 30.93 10.20
C GLU A 65 15.90 30.07 11.06
N GLU A 66 14.58 30.17 10.85
CA GLU A 66 13.59 29.34 11.54
C GLU A 66 13.69 27.87 11.14
N ILE A 67 13.99 27.59 9.86
CA ILE A 67 14.20 26.24 9.36
C ILE A 67 15.49 25.67 9.94
N ASP A 68 16.59 26.43 9.89
CA ASP A 68 17.90 26.00 10.41
C ASP A 68 17.84 25.76 11.93
N ALA A 69 17.09 26.57 12.68
CA ALA A 69 16.88 26.39 14.11
C ALA A 69 16.13 25.09 14.43
N GLN A 70 15.06 24.76 13.70
CA GLN A 70 14.32 23.50 13.89
C GLN A 70 15.18 22.29 13.53
N ILE A 71 15.95 22.35 12.43
CA ILE A 71 16.85 21.26 12.04
C ILE A 71 17.90 21.01 13.13
N ALA A 72 18.43 22.08 13.75
CA ALA A 72 19.37 21.95 14.86
C ALA A 72 18.73 21.32 16.10
N GLU A 73 17.51 21.72 16.46
CA GLU A 73 16.73 21.11 17.53
C GLU A 73 16.51 19.60 17.30
N GLU A 74 16.04 19.22 16.11
CA GLU A 74 15.81 17.81 15.73
C GLU A 74 17.11 16.98 15.78
N ARG A 75 18.22 17.53 15.29
CA ARG A 75 19.54 16.85 15.35
C ARG A 75 20.03 16.67 16.78
N ASN A 76 19.85 17.67 17.63
CA ASN A 76 20.23 17.59 19.04
C ASN A 76 19.36 16.56 19.78
N ALA A 77 18.07 16.43 19.42
CA ALA A 77 17.16 15.44 19.98
C ALA A 77 17.54 13.99 19.64
N TRP A 78 18.38 13.75 18.62
CA TRP A 78 18.86 12.42 18.24
C TRP A 78 20.21 12.07 18.88
N GLY A 79 20.80 12.98 19.68
CA GLY A 79 22.18 12.90 20.17
C GLY A 79 22.37 12.42 21.61
N ASP A 80 21.34 11.92 22.29
CA ASP A 80 21.42 11.40 23.67
C ASP A 80 20.94 9.93 23.77
N ASP A 81 21.58 9.04 23.01
CA ASP A 81 21.66 7.58 23.28
C ASP A 81 23.07 7.05 22.93
#